data_AF-R4V3D4-F1
#
_entry.id   AF-R4V3D4-F1
#
_cell.length_a   1.000
_cell.length_b   1.000
_cell.length_c   1.000
_cell.angle_alpha   90.00
_cell.angle_beta   90.00
_cell.angle_gamma   90.00
#
_symmetry.space_group_name_H-M   'P 1'
#
loop_
_entity.id
_entity.type
_entity.pdbx_description
1 polymer ?
#
loop_
_entity_poly.entity_id
_entity_poly.type
_entity_poly.pdbx_seq_one_letter_code
_entity_poly.pdbx_strand_id
1 'polypeptide(L)'
;MVNTLHFIASWNDATNPFFDQRSFILIYFVDTNEFEVRQRKVLSGQVSRLFLRNSVRKQDGTLYGLKDLRMKSGITIQGKNFIILDADLPTKEFIDKNVGPQRWPSHPPELDPIPAAACAVYPPYNGFGDEEDTLGYCNSLHPQPPKKDLVKLLQKEGQVIRFKAKFHNPRPVDEIREFLVAYYMADDTLAISEYKIRNSGFLGGKFINKAKYKNPETGEYFDQTAFYVGAIINVNGFEFELQLADEFAMNYMEADASNFPVSNLLNISSNLKLADLKKHFEGVDPELVGLIPLT
;
A
#
# COMPACT_ATOMS: atom_id res chain seq x y z
N MET A 1 22.52 -45.99 -13.75
CA MET A 1 23.91 -45.50 -13.64
C MET A 1 23.91 -44.03 -13.99
N VAL A 2 24.52 -43.19 -13.17
CA VAL A 2 24.67 -41.76 -13.47
C VAL A 2 25.79 -41.62 -14.50
N ASN A 3 25.47 -41.14 -15.70
CA ASN A 3 26.47 -40.96 -16.78
C ASN A 3 27.12 -39.56 -16.75
N THR A 4 26.40 -38.58 -16.21
CA THR A 4 26.82 -37.17 -16.17
C THR A 4 26.64 -36.59 -14.77
N LEU A 5 27.62 -35.82 -14.32
CA LEU A 5 27.60 -35.09 -13.06
C LEU A 5 27.46 -33.60 -13.34
N HIS A 6 26.54 -32.94 -12.66
CA HIS A 6 26.24 -31.52 -12.86
C HIS A 6 26.61 -30.71 -11.63
N PHE A 7 27.48 -29.72 -11.84
CA PHE A 7 27.94 -28.80 -10.80
C PHE A 7 27.56 -27.37 -11.16
N ILE A 8 27.22 -26.59 -10.14
CA ILE A 8 27.12 -25.14 -10.20
C ILE A 8 28.47 -24.60 -9.80
N ALA A 9 29.10 -23.84 -10.71
CA ALA A 9 30.40 -23.22 -10.47
C ALA A 9 30.34 -21.72 -10.70
N SER A 10 31.12 -20.97 -9.94
CA SER A 10 31.36 -19.56 -10.21
C SER A 10 32.73 -19.37 -10.85
N TRP A 11 32.82 -18.40 -11.76
CA TRP A 11 34.10 -17.85 -12.19
C TRP A 11 34.09 -16.36 -11.92
N ASN A 12 35.11 -15.91 -11.22
CA ASN A 12 35.34 -14.50 -10.94
C ASN A 12 36.34 -13.97 -11.98
N ASP A 13 35.90 -13.00 -12.79
CA ASP A 13 36.76 -12.34 -13.75
C ASP A 13 37.61 -11.26 -13.06
N ALA A 14 38.75 -11.69 -12.49
CA ALA A 14 39.70 -10.79 -11.84
C ALA A 14 40.35 -9.76 -12.80
N THR A 15 40.20 -9.93 -14.13
CA THR A 15 40.72 -8.99 -15.12
C THR A 15 39.75 -7.88 -15.46
N ASN A 16 38.47 -8.04 -15.11
CA ASN A 16 37.47 -7.02 -15.32
C ASN A 16 37.52 -5.98 -14.18
N PRO A 17 37.81 -4.70 -14.45
CA PRO A 17 37.85 -3.66 -13.42
C PRO A 17 36.50 -3.43 -12.73
N PHE A 18 35.40 -3.94 -13.30
CA PHE A 18 34.05 -3.86 -12.73
C PHE A 18 33.66 -5.07 -11.87
N PHE A 19 34.57 -6.02 -11.64
CA PHE A 19 34.37 -7.22 -10.80
C PHE A 19 33.10 -8.01 -11.19
N ASP A 20 33.23 -8.87 -12.22
CA ASP A 20 32.10 -9.63 -12.76
C ASP A 20 32.19 -11.10 -12.30
N GLN A 21 31.36 -11.45 -11.31
CA GLN A 21 31.20 -12.83 -10.86
C GLN A 21 30.05 -13.50 -11.62
N ARG A 22 30.38 -14.53 -12.41
CA ARG A 22 29.40 -15.24 -13.24
C ARG A 22 29.21 -16.68 -12.77
N SER A 23 27.97 -17.17 -12.88
CA SER A 23 27.60 -18.54 -12.54
C SER A 23 27.46 -19.42 -13.80
N PHE A 24 28.00 -20.63 -13.72
CA PHE A 24 28.08 -21.62 -14.80
C PHE A 24 27.60 -22.99 -14.33
N ILE A 25 27.18 -23.81 -15.29
CA ILE A 25 26.91 -25.23 -15.10
C ILE A 25 28.08 -26.00 -15.71
N LEU A 26 28.82 -26.72 -14.86
CA LEU A 26 29.86 -27.65 -15.27
C LEU A 26 29.26 -29.06 -15.34
N ILE A 27 29.33 -29.67 -16.52
CA ILE A 27 28.88 -31.04 -16.77
C ILE A 27 30.12 -31.91 -16.93
N TYR A 28 30.27 -32.93 -16.09
CA TYR A 28 31.34 -33.91 -16.17
C TYR A 28 30.79 -35.26 -16.63
N PHE A 29 31.41 -35.82 -17.66
CA PHE A 29 31.07 -37.13 -18.24
C PHE A 29 31.95 -38.21 -17.61
N VAL A 30 31.35 -39.12 -16.85
CA VAL A 30 32.07 -40.11 -16.04
C VAL A 30 32.73 -41.20 -16.89
N ASP A 31 32.13 -41.49 -18.04
CA ASP A 31 32.61 -42.46 -19.02
C ASP A 31 33.85 -41.99 -19.77
N THR A 32 33.88 -40.71 -20.18
CA THR A 32 34.96 -40.16 -21.02
C THR A 32 35.94 -39.24 -20.29
N ASN A 33 35.67 -38.87 -19.03
CA ASN A 33 36.42 -37.86 -18.26
C ASN A 33 36.50 -36.49 -18.97
N GLU A 34 35.41 -36.10 -19.62
CA GLU A 34 35.31 -34.83 -20.35
C GLU A 34 34.43 -33.83 -19.60
N PHE A 35 34.69 -32.55 -19.83
CA PHE A 35 33.93 -31.44 -19.26
C PHE A 35 33.20 -30.67 -20.34
N GLU A 36 31.97 -30.23 -20.06
CA GLU A 36 31.23 -29.24 -20.84
C GLU A 36 30.83 -28.08 -19.91
N VAL A 37 31.06 -26.83 -20.33
CA VAL A 37 30.71 -25.64 -19.53
C VAL A 37 29.62 -24.84 -20.22
N ARG A 38 28.49 -24.69 -19.53
CA ARG A 38 27.34 -23.91 -19.99
C ARG A 38 27.15 -22.69 -19.13
N GLN A 39 26.80 -21.56 -19.75
CA GLN A 39 26.38 -20.38 -19.01
C GLN A 39 25.00 -20.62 -18.40
N ARG A 40 24.83 -20.35 -17.11
CA ARG A 40 23.51 -20.38 -16.48
C ARG A 40 22.69 -19.21 -17.06
N LYS A 41 21.40 -19.43 -17.41
CA LYS A 41 20.56 -18.36 -17.98
C LYS A 41 20.59 -17.14 -17.07
N VAL A 42 20.92 -15.99 -17.65
CA VAL A 42 20.48 -14.69 -17.15
C VAL A 42 19.22 -14.33 -17.98
N LEU A 43 18.35 -13.48 -17.44
CA LEU A 43 16.97 -13.16 -17.87
C LEU A 43 16.64 -13.03 -19.40
N SER A 44 17.61 -13.07 -20.31
CA SER A 44 17.44 -13.01 -21.78
C SER A 44 17.05 -14.34 -22.47
N GLY A 45 16.76 -15.41 -21.72
CA GLY A 45 16.10 -16.61 -22.23
C GLY A 45 16.97 -17.60 -23.03
N GLN A 46 18.17 -17.22 -23.49
CA GLN A 46 19.09 -18.11 -24.22
C GLN A 46 20.17 -18.72 -23.30
N VAL A 47 20.39 -20.04 -23.39
CA VAL A 47 21.55 -20.72 -22.79
C VAL A 47 22.65 -20.79 -23.84
N SER A 48 23.73 -20.05 -23.66
CA SER A 48 24.93 -20.12 -24.48
C SER A 48 25.93 -21.14 -23.92
N ARG A 49 26.54 -21.93 -24.82
CA ARG A 49 27.70 -22.77 -24.49
C ARG A 49 28.95 -21.90 -24.46
N LEU A 50 29.74 -22.02 -23.39
CA LEU A 50 31.00 -21.30 -23.25
C LEU A 50 32.23 -22.17 -23.50
N PHE A 51 32.10 -23.47 -23.24
CA PHE A 51 33.14 -24.45 -23.52
C PHE A 51 32.49 -25.70 -24.10
N LEU A 52 33.04 -26.19 -25.21
CA LEU A 52 32.60 -27.42 -25.84
C LEU A 52 33.22 -28.63 -25.11
N ARG A 53 32.46 -29.73 -25.05
CA ARG A 53 32.85 -31.01 -24.45
C ARG A 53 34.29 -31.40 -24.84
N ASN A 54 35.20 -31.43 -23.87
CA ASN A 54 36.58 -31.89 -24.07
C ASN A 54 37.24 -32.31 -22.74
N SER A 55 38.29 -33.12 -22.81
CA SER A 55 39.13 -33.47 -21.68
C SER A 55 39.96 -32.27 -21.23
N VAL A 56 40.05 -32.04 -19.92
CA VAL A 56 40.75 -30.89 -19.33
C VAL A 56 42.00 -31.37 -18.60
N ARG A 57 43.14 -30.72 -18.86
CA ARG A 57 44.43 -30.99 -18.20
C ARG A 57 44.70 -29.98 -17.09
N LYS A 58 45.30 -30.46 -16.01
CA LYS A 58 45.87 -29.66 -14.91
C LYS A 58 47.17 -28.99 -15.37
N GLN A 59 47.68 -28.08 -14.54
CA GLN A 59 48.99 -27.44 -14.74
C GLN A 59 50.14 -28.46 -14.80
N ASP A 60 50.01 -29.56 -14.06
CA ASP A 60 50.99 -30.65 -14.03
C ASP A 60 50.90 -31.61 -15.24
N GLY A 61 50.05 -31.30 -16.23
CA GLY A 61 49.85 -32.12 -17.44
C GLY A 61 48.94 -33.34 -17.28
N THR A 62 48.57 -33.70 -16.05
CA THR A 62 47.61 -34.79 -15.75
C THR A 62 46.17 -34.35 -16.03
N LEU A 63 45.29 -35.30 -16.40
CA LEU A 63 43.87 -35.01 -16.64
C LEU A 63 43.12 -34.83 -15.32
N TYR A 64 42.14 -33.94 -15.29
CA TYR A 64 41.19 -33.85 -14.19
C TYR A 64 40.34 -35.11 -14.14
N GLY A 65 40.28 -35.75 -12.97
CA GLY A 65 39.47 -36.94 -12.75
C GLY A 65 38.46 -36.74 -11.63
N LEU A 66 37.69 -37.78 -11.35
CA LEU A 66 36.62 -37.77 -10.35
C LEU A 66 37.09 -37.31 -8.95
N LYS A 67 38.33 -37.64 -8.56
CA LYS A 67 38.90 -37.27 -7.25
C LYS A 67 39.07 -35.76 -7.07
N ASP A 68 39.18 -35.02 -8.17
CA ASP A 68 39.39 -33.58 -8.17
C ASP A 68 38.07 -32.79 -8.09
N LEU A 69 36.93 -33.45 -8.28
CA LEU A 69 35.58 -32.85 -8.29
C LEU A 69 35.02 -32.72 -6.87
N ARG A 70 35.67 -31.90 -6.05
CA ARG A 70 35.24 -31.63 -4.66
C ARG A 70 34.60 -30.26 -4.52
N MET A 71 33.81 -30.07 -3.46
CA MET A 71 33.26 -28.75 -3.15
C MET A 71 34.40 -27.74 -2.92
N LYS A 72 34.28 -26.52 -3.46
CA LYS A 72 35.32 -25.47 -3.49
C LYS A 72 36.61 -25.82 -4.24
N SER A 73 36.65 -26.93 -4.97
CA SER A 73 37.77 -27.19 -5.87
C SER A 73 37.75 -26.22 -7.06
N GLY A 74 38.94 -25.76 -7.45
CA GLY A 74 39.15 -24.90 -8.61
C GLY A 74 39.53 -25.74 -9.84
N ILE A 75 38.72 -25.68 -10.88
CA ILE A 75 38.97 -26.35 -12.15
C ILE A 75 39.38 -25.28 -13.17
N THR A 76 40.62 -25.38 -13.66
CA THR A 76 41.12 -24.44 -14.66
C THR A 76 40.80 -24.94 -16.06
N ILE A 77 39.90 -24.26 -16.76
CA ILE A 77 39.47 -24.59 -18.13
C ILE A 77 39.82 -23.40 -19.03
N GLN A 78 40.65 -23.59 -20.05
CA GLN A 78 41.11 -22.53 -20.97
C GLN A 78 41.66 -21.28 -20.23
N GLY A 79 42.40 -21.48 -19.14
CA GLY A 79 42.97 -20.38 -18.34
C GLY A 79 41.99 -19.69 -17.39
N LYS A 80 40.72 -20.10 -17.34
CA LYS A 80 39.72 -19.60 -16.40
C LYS A 80 39.54 -20.58 -15.24
N ASN A 81 39.62 -20.10 -14.01
CA ASN A 81 39.48 -20.92 -12.82
C ASN A 81 38.02 -20.92 -12.32
N PHE A 82 37.31 -22.03 -12.54
CA PHE A 82 35.94 -22.22 -12.09
C PHE A 82 35.94 -22.88 -10.71
N ILE A 83 35.28 -22.27 -9.73
CA ILE A 83 35.16 -22.80 -8.37
C ILE A 83 33.82 -23.50 -8.24
N ILE A 84 33.82 -24.78 -7.87
CA ILE A 84 32.59 -25.54 -7.62
C ILE A 84 31.93 -25.04 -6.32
N LEU A 85 30.70 -24.56 -6.43
CA LEU A 85 29.91 -24.06 -5.30
C LEU A 85 28.88 -25.09 -4.82
N ASP A 86 28.17 -25.69 -5.76
CA ASP A 86 27.06 -26.61 -5.49
C ASP A 86 26.93 -27.68 -6.58
N ALA A 87 26.06 -28.67 -6.39
CA ALA A 87 25.79 -29.74 -7.35
C ALA A 87 24.33 -30.21 -7.29
N ASP A 88 23.87 -30.89 -8.35
CA ASP A 88 22.56 -31.54 -8.34
C ASP A 88 22.52 -32.68 -7.31
N LEU A 89 21.35 -32.95 -6.71
CA LEU A 89 21.17 -34.02 -5.72
C LEU A 89 21.79 -35.38 -6.12
N PRO A 90 21.55 -35.94 -7.32
CA PRO A 90 22.18 -37.19 -7.73
C PRO A 90 23.71 -37.10 -7.83
N THR A 91 24.23 -35.91 -8.16
CA THR A 91 25.68 -35.66 -8.24
C THR A 91 26.30 -35.64 -6.85
N LYS A 92 25.61 -35.05 -5.86
CA LYS A 92 26.03 -35.03 -4.45
C LYS A 92 26.17 -36.45 -3.91
N GLU A 93 25.13 -37.27 -4.06
CA GLU A 93 25.13 -38.67 -3.61
C GLU A 93 26.24 -39.49 -4.29
N PHE A 94 26.46 -39.28 -5.59
CA PHE A 94 27.51 -39.98 -6.34
C PHE A 94 28.91 -39.60 -5.88
N ILE A 95 29.16 -38.31 -5.63
CA ILE A 95 30.46 -37.83 -5.13
C ILE A 95 30.69 -38.29 -3.69
N ASP A 96 29.68 -38.20 -2.82
CA ASP A 96 29.78 -38.62 -1.43
C ASP A 96 30.10 -40.12 -1.32
N LYS A 97 29.53 -40.94 -2.22
CA LYS A 97 29.79 -42.38 -2.29
C LYS A 97 31.19 -42.74 -2.82
N ASN A 98 31.68 -42.05 -3.85
CA ASN A 98 32.92 -42.44 -4.57
C ASN A 98 34.18 -41.67 -4.14
N VAL A 99 34.03 -40.41 -3.77
CA VAL A 99 35.14 -39.51 -3.39
C VAL A 99 35.17 -39.28 -1.87
N GLY A 100 34.01 -39.40 -1.23
CA GLY A 100 33.82 -39.22 0.21
C GLY A 100 32.91 -38.01 0.53
N PRO A 101 32.30 -38.00 1.72
CA PRO A 101 31.26 -37.02 2.09
C PRO A 101 31.78 -35.58 2.02
N GLN A 102 31.08 -34.73 1.25
CA GLN A 102 31.36 -33.30 1.14
C GLN A 102 30.35 -32.46 1.94
N ARG A 103 30.75 -31.27 2.35
CA ARG A 103 29.86 -30.32 3.05
C ARG A 103 29.05 -29.49 2.05
N TRP A 104 28.03 -30.07 1.43
CA TRP A 104 27.18 -29.38 0.47
C TRP A 104 26.37 -28.24 1.13
N PRO A 105 26.11 -27.13 0.41
CA PRO A 105 25.23 -26.08 0.92
C PRO A 105 23.78 -26.60 1.01
N SER A 106 23.04 -26.15 2.03
CA SER A 106 21.64 -26.54 2.28
C SER A 106 20.65 -25.88 1.32
N HIS A 107 21.03 -24.74 0.75
CA HIS A 107 20.29 -23.98 -0.24
C HIS A 107 21.22 -23.61 -1.40
N PRO A 108 20.71 -23.52 -2.64
CA PRO A 108 21.50 -23.01 -3.76
C PRO A 108 22.05 -21.62 -3.45
N PRO A 109 23.23 -21.23 -3.97
CA PRO A 109 23.75 -19.89 -3.77
C PRO A 109 22.72 -18.86 -4.25
N GLU A 110 22.31 -17.96 -3.35
CA GLU A 110 21.40 -16.86 -3.65
C GLU A 110 22.01 -15.99 -4.75
N LEU A 111 21.20 -15.66 -5.76
CA LEU A 111 21.57 -14.66 -6.76
C LEU A 111 21.70 -13.32 -6.06
N ASP A 112 22.64 -12.47 -6.52
CA ASP A 112 22.69 -11.10 -6.04
C ASP A 112 21.30 -10.47 -6.18
N PRO A 113 20.74 -9.89 -5.11
CA PRO A 113 19.44 -9.26 -5.17
C PRO A 113 19.49 -8.19 -6.24
N ILE A 114 18.58 -8.26 -7.21
CA ILE A 114 18.37 -7.15 -8.15
C ILE A 114 18.08 -5.95 -7.25
N PRO A 115 18.89 -4.87 -7.27
CA PRO A 115 18.62 -3.72 -6.44
C PRO A 115 17.21 -3.27 -6.76
N ALA A 116 16.33 -3.31 -5.74
CA ALA A 116 14.96 -2.87 -5.90
C ALA A 116 15.03 -1.48 -6.50
N ALA A 117 14.38 -1.29 -7.66
CA ALA A 117 14.33 0.02 -8.30
C ALA A 117 13.88 1.02 -7.22
N ALA A 118 14.66 2.07 -7.00
CA ALA A 118 14.35 3.05 -5.98
C ALA A 118 12.92 3.54 -6.21
N CYS A 119 12.03 3.31 -5.23
CA CYS A 119 10.67 3.82 -5.32
C CYS A 119 10.77 5.34 -5.40
N ALA A 120 10.37 5.90 -6.53
CA ALA A 120 10.29 7.34 -6.69
C ALA A 120 9.24 7.85 -5.69
N VAL A 121 9.69 8.61 -4.68
CA VAL A 121 8.81 9.31 -3.75
C VAL A 121 8.34 10.58 -4.45
N TYR A 122 7.04 10.86 -4.42
CA TYR A 122 6.51 12.11 -4.96
C TYR A 122 7.07 13.31 -4.19
N PRO A 123 7.42 14.41 -4.88
CA PRO A 123 7.81 15.63 -4.20
C PRO A 123 6.63 16.19 -3.38
N PRO A 124 6.90 16.96 -2.31
CA PRO A 124 5.86 17.65 -1.57
C PRO A 124 5.12 18.63 -2.47
N TYR A 125 3.81 18.79 -2.22
CA TYR A 125 2.96 19.72 -2.96
C TYR A 125 3.45 21.16 -2.81
N ASN A 126 3.42 21.93 -3.90
CA ASN A 126 4.03 23.25 -4.02
C ASN A 126 3.09 24.42 -3.66
N GLY A 127 1.83 24.16 -3.32
CA GLY A 127 0.85 25.18 -2.94
C GLY A 127 0.09 25.86 -4.09
N PHE A 128 0.32 25.45 -5.34
CA PHE A 128 -0.37 26.01 -6.51
C PHE A 128 -1.31 24.99 -7.14
N GLY A 129 -2.52 25.43 -7.52
CA GLY A 129 -3.52 24.59 -8.19
C GLY A 129 -4.15 23.55 -7.27
N ASP A 130 -4.79 22.54 -7.84
CA ASP A 130 -5.32 21.41 -7.06
C ASP A 130 -4.24 20.33 -6.88
N GLU A 131 -4.22 19.64 -5.74
CA GLU A 131 -3.23 18.58 -5.46
C GLU A 131 -3.33 17.41 -6.44
N GLU A 132 -4.56 17.00 -6.78
CA GLU A 132 -4.85 15.94 -7.74
C GLU A 132 -4.34 16.29 -9.15
N ASP A 133 -4.50 17.54 -9.58
CA ASP A 133 -4.04 18.04 -10.88
C ASP A 133 -2.51 18.20 -10.92
N THR A 134 -1.93 18.73 -9.83
CA THR A 134 -0.49 18.94 -9.69
C THR A 134 0.28 17.62 -9.66
N LEU A 135 -0.29 16.58 -9.05
CA LEU A 135 0.29 15.24 -9.04
C LEU A 135 0.44 14.67 -10.46
N GLY A 136 -0.44 15.06 -11.39
CA GLY A 136 -0.35 14.68 -12.81
C GLY A 136 0.98 15.08 -13.45
N TYR A 137 1.55 16.22 -13.06
CA TYR A 137 2.85 16.70 -13.56
C TYR A 137 4.03 15.87 -13.06
N CYS A 138 3.89 15.23 -11.90
CA CYS A 138 4.91 14.30 -11.39
C CYS A 138 4.86 12.95 -12.14
N ASN A 139 3.70 12.60 -12.70
CA ASN A 139 3.46 11.33 -13.37
C ASN A 139 3.81 11.35 -14.86
N SER A 140 3.70 12.52 -15.52
CA SER A 140 3.89 12.65 -16.97
C SER A 140 4.40 14.04 -17.35
N LEU A 141 5.23 14.11 -18.39
CA LEU A 141 5.68 15.37 -18.99
C LEU A 141 4.51 16.21 -19.55
N HIS A 142 3.47 15.51 -20.05
CA HIS A 142 2.23 16.10 -20.51
C HIS A 142 1.11 15.60 -19.61
N PRO A 143 0.77 16.32 -18.53
CA PRO A 143 -0.29 15.90 -17.62
C PRO A 143 -1.64 15.95 -18.35
N GLN A 144 -2.48 14.96 -18.03
CA GLN A 144 -3.87 14.96 -18.44
C GLN A 144 -4.72 15.45 -17.28
N PRO A 145 -5.83 16.16 -17.55
CA PRO A 145 -6.76 16.56 -16.50
C PRO A 145 -7.22 15.34 -15.68
N PRO A 146 -7.30 15.46 -14.35
CA PRO A 146 -7.74 14.36 -13.50
C PRO A 146 -9.16 13.91 -13.90
N LYS A 147 -9.35 12.59 -14.00
CA LYS A 147 -10.64 12.01 -14.35
C LYS A 147 -11.53 12.00 -13.11
N LYS A 148 -12.72 12.57 -13.24
CA LYS A 148 -13.75 12.51 -12.18
C LYS A 148 -14.32 11.11 -12.08
N ASP A 149 -14.70 10.70 -10.88
CA ASP A 149 -15.42 9.45 -10.66
C ASP A 149 -16.87 9.60 -11.13
N LEU A 150 -17.10 9.27 -12.41
CA LEU A 150 -18.42 9.34 -13.03
C LEU A 150 -19.41 8.36 -12.41
N VAL A 151 -18.94 7.23 -11.88
CA VAL A 151 -19.81 6.23 -11.25
C VAL A 151 -20.40 6.81 -9.97
N LYS A 152 -19.54 7.39 -9.12
CA LYS A 152 -19.97 8.08 -7.91
C LYS A 152 -20.90 9.25 -8.22
N LEU A 153 -20.54 10.07 -9.21
CA LEU A 153 -21.34 11.25 -9.59
C LEU A 153 -22.76 10.84 -9.98
N LEU A 154 -22.92 9.80 -10.82
CA LEU A 154 -24.23 9.33 -11.28
C LEU A 154 -25.03 8.63 -10.16
N GLN A 155 -24.38 7.82 -9.33
CA GLN A 155 -25.08 7.07 -8.28
C GLN A 155 -25.56 7.95 -7.12
N LYS A 156 -24.78 8.99 -6.79
CA LYS A 156 -25.04 9.89 -5.67
C LYS A 156 -25.62 11.24 -6.12
N GLU A 157 -25.99 11.37 -7.39
CA GLU A 157 -26.59 12.58 -7.94
C GLU A 157 -27.85 12.97 -7.15
N GLY A 158 -27.97 14.24 -6.77
CA GLY A 158 -29.09 14.75 -6.00
C GLY A 158 -29.13 14.34 -4.52
N GLN A 159 -28.27 13.42 -4.08
CA GLN A 159 -28.18 13.01 -2.67
C GLN A 159 -27.34 14.03 -1.89
N VAL A 160 -27.97 14.71 -0.94
CA VAL A 160 -27.35 15.78 -0.15
C VAL A 160 -27.68 15.55 1.33
N ILE A 161 -26.64 15.44 2.15
CA ILE A 161 -26.79 15.35 3.59
C ILE A 161 -26.79 16.77 4.14
N ARG A 162 -27.81 17.11 4.93
CA ARG A 162 -28.01 18.46 5.46
C ARG A 162 -28.05 18.44 6.98
N PHE A 163 -27.40 19.43 7.58
CA PHE A 163 -27.38 19.64 9.01
C PHE A 163 -27.69 21.09 9.35
N LYS A 164 -28.49 21.29 10.41
CA LYS A 164 -28.57 22.56 11.12
C LYS A 164 -27.36 22.66 12.04
N ALA A 165 -26.66 23.80 11.99
CA ALA A 165 -25.47 24.06 12.77
C ALA A 165 -25.50 25.45 13.39
N LYS A 166 -24.70 25.64 14.44
CA LYS A 166 -24.37 26.94 15.04
C LYS A 166 -22.85 27.07 15.11
N PHE A 167 -22.34 28.25 15.41
CA PHE A 167 -20.91 28.35 15.77
C PHE A 167 -20.64 27.58 17.08
N HIS A 168 -19.51 26.88 17.14
CA HIS A 168 -19.10 26.18 18.35
C HIS A 168 -18.69 27.16 19.47
N ASN A 169 -17.94 28.20 19.11
CA ASN A 169 -17.52 29.28 20.01
C ASN A 169 -17.95 30.66 19.46
N PRO A 170 -19.25 31.00 19.52
CA PRO A 170 -19.75 32.26 18.99
C PRO A 170 -19.30 33.44 19.85
N ARG A 171 -19.07 34.58 19.19
CA ARG A 171 -19.11 35.87 19.89
C ARG A 171 -20.56 36.13 20.34
N PRO A 172 -20.82 36.94 21.38
CA PRO A 172 -22.18 37.24 21.84
C PRO A 172 -23.13 37.74 20.74
N VAL A 173 -22.59 38.41 19.71
CA VAL A 173 -23.37 38.91 18.56
C VAL A 173 -23.70 37.80 17.54
N ASP A 174 -22.87 36.76 17.48
CA ASP A 174 -23.01 35.64 16.53
C ASP A 174 -23.79 34.45 17.13
N GLU A 175 -24.15 34.48 18.42
CA GLU A 175 -24.79 33.37 19.13
C GLU A 175 -26.16 32.98 18.54
N ILE A 176 -26.90 33.96 18.03
CA ILE A 176 -28.21 33.74 17.42
C ILE A 176 -28.12 33.21 15.98
N ARG A 177 -26.93 33.14 15.38
CA ARG A 177 -26.77 32.80 13.95
C ARG A 177 -26.86 31.30 13.76
N GLU A 178 -27.78 30.90 12.89
CA GLU A 178 -27.99 29.50 12.53
C GLU A 178 -27.55 29.24 11.09
N PHE A 179 -26.94 28.09 10.87
CA PHE A 179 -26.39 27.68 9.58
C PHE A 179 -27.01 26.37 9.12
N LEU A 180 -27.07 26.21 7.80
CA LEU A 180 -27.36 24.98 7.09
C LEU A 180 -26.05 24.53 6.45
N VAL A 181 -25.51 23.42 6.94
CA VAL A 181 -24.37 22.73 6.36
C VAL A 181 -24.90 21.68 5.39
N ALA A 182 -24.55 21.78 4.12
CA ALA A 182 -24.96 20.85 3.08
C ALA A 182 -23.73 20.17 2.47
N TYR A 183 -23.67 18.83 2.60
CA TYR A 183 -22.65 17.99 2.00
C TYR A 183 -23.22 17.25 0.79
N TYR A 184 -22.60 17.44 -0.37
CA TYR A 184 -23.01 16.86 -1.65
C TYR A 184 -22.18 15.60 -1.91
N MET A 185 -22.81 14.43 -1.79
CA MET A 185 -22.12 13.13 -1.88
C MET A 185 -21.63 12.77 -3.28
N ALA A 186 -22.16 13.41 -4.33
CA ALA A 186 -21.74 13.18 -5.71
C ALA A 186 -20.31 13.67 -5.98
N ASP A 187 -19.92 14.83 -5.41
CA ASP A 187 -18.67 15.52 -5.72
C ASP A 187 -17.76 15.73 -4.49
N ASP A 188 -18.16 15.23 -3.32
CA ASP A 188 -17.51 15.47 -2.01
C ASP A 188 -17.31 16.95 -1.70
N THR A 189 -18.32 17.74 -2.02
CA THR A 189 -18.27 19.20 -1.82
C THR A 189 -19.20 19.61 -0.69
N LEU A 190 -18.80 20.65 0.03
CA LEU A 190 -19.54 21.21 1.15
C LEU A 190 -19.91 22.66 0.84
N ALA A 191 -21.12 23.04 1.22
CA ALA A 191 -21.59 24.42 1.19
C ALA A 191 -22.24 24.75 2.54
N ILE A 192 -22.04 25.98 3.02
CA ILE A 192 -22.66 26.46 4.25
C ILE A 192 -23.45 27.71 3.92
N SER A 193 -24.74 27.70 4.23
CA SER A 193 -25.62 28.86 4.13
C SER A 193 -26.15 29.24 5.50
N GLU A 194 -26.35 30.52 5.74
CA GLU A 194 -26.94 31.07 6.95
C GLU A 194 -28.45 31.25 6.80
N TYR A 195 -29.20 30.87 7.84
CA TYR A 195 -30.63 31.10 7.90
C TYR A 195 -30.94 32.58 8.12
N LYS A 196 -31.98 33.07 7.45
CA LYS A 196 -32.46 34.45 7.64
C LYS A 196 -33.38 34.52 8.85
N ILE A 197 -32.88 35.11 9.94
CA ILE A 197 -33.66 35.31 11.18
C ILE A 197 -34.19 36.75 11.21
N ARG A 198 -35.49 36.91 11.50
CA ARG A 198 -36.12 38.25 11.54
C ARG A 198 -35.56 39.04 12.73
N ASN A 199 -35.26 40.32 12.51
CA ASN A 199 -34.71 41.24 13.50
C ASN A 199 -33.32 40.87 14.05
N SER A 200 -32.58 39.95 13.40
CA SER A 200 -31.21 39.59 13.84
C SER A 200 -30.14 40.59 13.40
N GLY A 201 -30.43 41.45 12.41
CA GLY A 201 -29.46 42.33 11.78
C GLY A 201 -28.58 41.64 10.72
N PHE A 202 -28.72 40.33 10.52
CA PHE A 202 -28.00 39.56 9.51
C PHE A 202 -28.86 39.31 8.27
N LEU A 203 -28.27 39.41 7.09
CA LEU A 203 -28.97 39.22 5.82
C LEU A 203 -29.33 37.73 5.57
N GLY A 204 -28.53 36.82 6.13
CA GLY A 204 -28.56 35.39 5.80
C GLY A 204 -28.05 35.11 4.38
N GLY A 205 -28.21 33.88 3.92
CA GLY A 205 -27.84 33.47 2.56
C GLY A 205 -26.55 32.65 2.52
N LYS A 206 -25.76 32.75 1.45
CA LYS A 206 -24.57 31.92 1.28
C LYS A 206 -23.43 32.40 2.18
N PHE A 207 -22.96 31.55 3.09
CA PHE A 207 -21.86 31.88 4.00
C PHE A 207 -20.52 31.35 3.47
N ILE A 208 -20.46 30.07 3.11
CA ILE A 208 -19.30 29.43 2.48
C ILE A 208 -19.72 28.85 1.12
N ASN A 209 -18.89 29.09 0.10
CA ASN A 209 -19.15 28.63 -1.26
C ASN A 209 -19.12 27.09 -1.36
N LYS A 210 -19.87 26.53 -2.30
CA LYS A 210 -19.79 25.08 -2.58
C LYS A 210 -18.40 24.76 -3.14
N ALA A 211 -17.58 24.02 -2.40
CA ALA A 211 -16.26 23.58 -2.82
C ALA A 211 -15.82 22.35 -2.00
N LYS A 212 -14.70 21.72 -2.39
CA LYS A 212 -14.01 20.75 -1.54
C LYS A 212 -13.24 21.51 -0.47
N TYR A 213 -13.40 21.13 0.79
CA TYR A 213 -12.69 21.74 1.92
C TYR A 213 -11.85 20.69 2.63
N LYS A 214 -10.69 21.13 3.12
CA LYS A 214 -9.81 20.31 3.94
C LYS A 214 -10.04 20.58 5.42
N ASN A 215 -9.97 19.54 6.22
CA ASN A 215 -9.89 19.71 7.65
C ASN A 215 -8.49 20.26 8.00
N PRO A 216 -8.38 21.42 8.66
CA PRO A 216 -7.09 22.00 9.03
C PRO A 216 -6.27 21.13 10.00
N GLU A 217 -6.92 20.23 10.75
CA GLU A 217 -6.24 19.35 11.71
C GLU A 217 -5.59 18.14 11.04
N THR A 218 -6.28 17.50 10.08
CA THR A 218 -5.80 16.29 9.41
C THR A 218 -5.09 16.58 8.09
N GLY A 219 -5.38 17.73 7.45
CA GLY A 219 -4.90 18.06 6.09
C GLY A 219 -5.64 17.31 4.97
N GLU A 220 -6.62 16.48 5.32
CA GLU A 220 -7.42 15.67 4.39
C GLU A 220 -8.73 16.38 4.03
N TYR A 221 -9.29 16.02 2.87
CA TYR A 221 -10.61 16.52 2.47
C TYR A 221 -11.70 15.95 3.37
N PHE A 222 -12.74 16.75 3.65
CA PHE A 222 -13.90 16.27 4.38
C PHE A 222 -14.60 15.16 3.61
N ASP A 223 -14.79 14.03 4.30
CA ASP A 223 -15.59 12.90 3.82
C ASP A 223 -16.98 12.88 4.50
N GLN A 224 -17.92 12.15 3.92
CA GLN A 224 -19.27 11.99 4.47
C GLN A 224 -19.27 11.52 5.94
N THR A 225 -18.29 10.69 6.32
CA THR A 225 -18.15 10.12 7.66
C THR A 225 -17.80 11.15 8.74
N ALA A 226 -17.27 12.31 8.36
CA ALA A 226 -16.94 13.39 9.28
C ALA A 226 -18.19 14.14 9.80
N PHE A 227 -19.36 13.94 9.17
CA PHE A 227 -20.59 14.64 9.52
C PHE A 227 -21.53 13.73 10.31
N TYR A 228 -21.81 14.12 11.56
CA TYR A 228 -22.81 13.49 12.42
C TYR A 228 -23.33 14.51 13.45
N VAL A 229 -24.46 14.22 14.07
CA VAL A 229 -25.03 15.12 15.10
C VAL A 229 -24.09 15.21 16.31
N GLY A 230 -23.74 16.43 16.70
CA GLY A 230 -22.77 16.75 17.74
C GLY A 230 -21.33 16.91 17.24
N ALA A 231 -21.05 16.66 15.96
CA ALA A 231 -19.72 16.88 15.41
C ALA A 231 -19.38 18.38 15.33
N ILE A 232 -18.10 18.70 15.52
CA ILE A 232 -17.55 20.04 15.33
C ILE A 232 -16.69 20.02 14.06
N ILE A 233 -17.03 20.86 13.09
CA ILE A 233 -16.31 20.96 11.82
C ILE A 233 -15.65 22.33 11.69
N ASN A 234 -14.39 22.38 11.27
CA ASN A 234 -13.67 23.62 11.01
C ASN A 234 -13.54 23.86 9.50
N VAL A 235 -14.21 24.89 9.00
CA VAL A 235 -14.20 25.25 7.57
C VAL A 235 -13.83 26.72 7.43
N ASN A 236 -12.74 27.00 6.69
CA ASN A 236 -12.20 28.36 6.50
C ASN A 236 -11.93 29.12 7.82
N GLY A 237 -11.55 28.39 8.89
CA GLY A 237 -11.26 28.98 10.20
C GLY A 237 -12.50 29.24 11.06
N PHE A 238 -13.69 28.84 10.61
CA PHE A 238 -14.92 28.89 11.39
C PHE A 238 -15.28 27.48 11.87
N GLU A 239 -15.53 27.37 13.18
CA GLU A 239 -15.94 26.12 13.82
C GLU A 239 -17.46 26.07 13.97
N PHE A 240 -18.07 25.04 13.39
CA PHE A 240 -19.51 24.80 13.42
C PHE A 240 -19.82 23.54 14.20
N GLU A 241 -20.75 23.63 15.13
CA GLU A 241 -21.31 22.49 15.85
C GLU A 241 -22.60 22.05 15.14
N LEU A 242 -22.61 20.81 14.63
CA LEU A 242 -23.76 20.21 13.96
C LEU A 242 -24.79 19.79 15.01
N GLN A 243 -25.98 20.39 14.99
CA GLN A 243 -26.99 20.15 16.03
C GLN A 243 -28.08 19.17 15.61
N LEU A 244 -28.60 19.32 14.40
CA LEU A 244 -29.71 18.51 13.90
C LEU A 244 -29.39 18.08 12.48
N ALA A 245 -29.77 16.84 12.15
CA ALA A 245 -29.69 16.32 10.80
C ALA A 245 -31.07 16.36 10.13
N ASP A 246 -31.09 16.51 8.81
CA ASP A 246 -32.29 16.31 7.99
C ASP A 246 -32.75 14.84 8.04
N GLU A 247 -34.03 14.58 7.80
CA GLU A 247 -34.59 13.22 7.85
C GLU A 247 -33.90 12.29 6.84
N PHE A 248 -33.60 12.81 5.65
CA PHE A 248 -32.83 12.08 4.64
C PHE A 248 -31.43 11.71 5.15
N ALA A 249 -30.76 12.62 5.86
CA ALA A 249 -29.43 12.39 6.41
C ALA A 249 -29.46 11.26 7.45
N MET A 250 -30.43 11.30 8.37
CA MET A 250 -30.60 10.27 9.39
C MET A 250 -30.85 8.90 8.75
N ASN A 251 -31.84 8.81 7.85
CA ASN A 251 -32.17 7.55 7.16
C ASN A 251 -30.98 6.99 6.37
N TYR A 252 -30.22 7.86 5.71
CA TYR A 252 -29.03 7.45 4.95
C TYR A 252 -27.93 6.88 5.86
N MET A 253 -27.65 7.55 6.98
CA MET A 253 -26.61 7.12 7.93
C MET A 253 -27.01 5.83 8.66
N GLU A 254 -28.29 5.67 8.99
CA GLU A 254 -28.81 4.44 9.59
C GLU A 254 -28.77 3.26 8.60
N ALA A 255 -29.08 3.51 7.32
CA ALA A 255 -29.02 2.48 6.28
C ALA A 255 -27.57 2.00 6.01
N ASP A 256 -26.58 2.88 6.15
CA ASP A 256 -25.16 2.59 5.96
C ASP A 256 -24.38 2.57 7.29
N ALA A 257 -24.87 1.78 8.25
CA ALA A 257 -24.28 1.66 9.58
C ALA A 257 -22.84 1.12 9.63
N SER A 258 -22.29 0.64 8.50
CA SER A 258 -20.90 0.21 8.39
C SER A 258 -19.95 1.40 8.25
N ASN A 259 -20.33 2.39 7.45
CA ASN A 259 -19.54 3.61 7.26
C ASN A 259 -19.85 4.67 8.34
N PHE A 260 -21.04 4.63 8.94
CA PHE A 260 -21.48 5.56 9.98
C PHE A 260 -21.61 4.86 11.34
N PRO A 261 -20.51 4.67 12.08
CA PRO A 261 -20.54 3.96 13.37
C PRO A 261 -21.37 4.69 14.44
N VAL A 262 -21.51 6.02 14.33
CA VAL A 262 -22.29 6.86 15.25
C VAL A 262 -23.79 6.56 15.15
N SER A 263 -24.28 6.20 13.96
CA SER A 263 -25.69 5.88 13.71
C SER A 263 -25.99 4.38 13.86
N ASN A 264 -25.00 3.57 14.24
CA ASN A 264 -25.17 2.13 14.37
C ASN A 264 -25.87 1.76 15.68
N LEU A 265 -27.11 1.28 15.59
CA LEU A 265 -27.94 0.92 16.74
C LEU A 265 -27.31 -0.15 17.65
N LEU A 266 -26.53 -1.10 17.11
CA LEU A 266 -25.86 -2.12 17.91
C LEU A 266 -24.73 -1.52 18.75
N ASN A 267 -23.98 -0.57 18.19
CA ASN A 267 -22.93 0.15 18.92
C ASN A 267 -23.54 1.06 19.99
N ILE A 268 -24.65 1.74 19.68
CA ILE A 268 -25.35 2.58 20.64
C ILE A 268 -25.89 1.72 21.79
N SER A 269 -26.63 0.65 21.49
CA SER A 269 -27.25 -0.22 22.50
C SER A 269 -26.24 -0.89 23.43
N SER A 270 -25.07 -1.28 22.92
CA SER A 270 -24.00 -1.84 23.74
C SER A 270 -23.33 -0.81 24.66
N ASN A 271 -23.25 0.45 24.24
CA ASN A 271 -22.67 1.53 25.06
C ASN A 271 -23.67 2.15 26.05
N LEU A 272 -24.97 1.93 25.87
CA LEU A 272 -26.01 2.44 26.78
C LEU A 272 -25.95 1.73 28.14
N LYS A 273 -25.63 2.48 29.19
CA LYS A 273 -25.74 2.02 30.58
C LYS A 273 -27.20 2.06 31.04
N LEU A 274 -27.96 1.02 30.66
CA LEU A 274 -29.42 0.93 30.87
C LEU A 274 -29.84 1.14 32.34
N ALA A 275 -29.03 0.71 33.31
CA ALA A 275 -29.35 0.86 34.73
C ALA A 275 -29.38 2.33 35.17
N ASP A 276 -28.40 3.14 34.74
CA ASP A 276 -28.30 4.56 35.08
C ASP A 276 -29.41 5.36 34.39
N LEU A 277 -29.68 5.04 33.12
CA LEU A 277 -30.73 5.67 32.33
C LEU A 277 -32.12 5.35 32.88
N LYS A 278 -32.40 4.11 33.26
CA LYS A 278 -33.68 3.72 33.84
C LYS A 278 -34.00 4.54 35.09
N LYS A 279 -33.03 4.69 35.99
CA LYS A 279 -33.18 5.52 37.20
C LYS A 279 -33.42 7.00 36.87
N HIS A 280 -32.77 7.52 35.82
CA HIS A 280 -32.98 8.88 35.37
C HIS A 280 -34.38 9.07 34.76
N PHE A 281 -34.82 8.16 33.88
CA PHE A 281 -36.14 8.19 33.27
C PHE A 281 -37.26 8.06 34.31
N GLU A 282 -37.14 7.16 35.28
CA GLU A 282 -38.08 7.04 36.41
C GLU A 282 -38.10 8.29 37.31
N GLY A 283 -37.00 9.04 37.35
CA GLY A 283 -36.96 10.32 38.07
C GLY A 283 -37.64 11.47 37.33
N VAL A 284 -37.65 11.45 36.00
CA VAL A 284 -38.28 12.47 35.15
C VAL A 284 -39.74 12.16 34.87
N ASP A 285 -40.10 10.88 34.75
CA ASP A 285 -41.46 10.37 34.57
C ASP A 285 -41.79 9.31 35.65
N PRO A 286 -42.06 9.74 36.89
CA PRO A 286 -42.40 8.82 37.99
C PRO A 286 -43.75 8.13 37.80
N GLU A 287 -44.63 8.68 36.96
CA GLU A 287 -45.96 8.13 36.66
C GLU A 287 -45.96 7.18 35.44
N LEU A 288 -44.83 7.05 34.74
CA LEU A 288 -44.64 6.19 33.56
C LEU A 288 -45.65 6.48 32.44
N VAL A 289 -45.98 7.76 32.24
CA VAL A 289 -46.96 8.22 31.24
C VAL A 289 -46.34 8.26 29.83
N GLY A 290 -45.00 8.17 29.73
CA GLY A 290 -44.26 8.15 28.47
C GLY A 290 -44.06 9.54 27.84
N LEU A 291 -44.38 10.61 28.58
CA LEU A 291 -44.27 12.00 28.14
C LEU A 291 -43.18 12.71 28.94
N ILE A 292 -42.05 12.95 28.28
CA ILE A 292 -40.97 13.77 28.84
C ILE A 292 -41.10 15.16 28.22
N PRO A 293 -41.40 16.22 28.99
CA PRO A 293 -41.41 17.58 28.47
C PRO A 293 -39.98 17.94 28.06
N LEU A 294 -39.76 18.21 26.76
CA LEU A 294 -38.51 18.79 26.29
C LEU A 294 -38.44 20.23 26.86
N THR A 295 -37.49 20.46 27.76
CA THR A 295 -37.17 21.79 28.29
C THR A 295 -36.17 22.51 27.40
#